data_AF-A0A7X5WZG3-F1
#
_entry.id   AF-A0A7X5WZG3-F1
#
_cell.length_a   1.000
_cell.length_b   1.000
_cell.length_c   1.000
_cell.angle_alpha   90.00
_cell.angle_beta   90.00
_cell.angle_gamma   90.00
#
_symmetry.space_group_name_H-M   'P 1'
#
loop_
_entity.id
_entity.type
_entity.pdbx_description
1 polymer ?
#
loop_
_entity_poly.entity_id
_entity_poly.type
_entity_poly.pdbx_seq_one_letter_code
_entity_poly.pdbx_strand_id
1 'polypeptide(L)' 'MGRPVFAEALLERVRQARAALEEALESEDAYAVAVAEDELDDAVRVARGLGVDVEEDEMEAEEG' A
#
# COMPACT_ATOMS: atom_id res chain seq x y z
N MET A 1 22.51 4.98 -3.10
CA MET A 1 22.27 3.67 -3.74
C MET A 1 20.76 3.56 -3.90
N GLY A 2 20.26 3.22 -5.08
CA GLY A 2 18.81 3.11 -5.31
C GLY A 2 18.18 2.05 -4.40
N ARG A 3 16.88 2.19 -4.12
CA ARG A 3 16.12 1.20 -3.36
C ARG A 3 16.22 -0.17 -4.06
N PRO A 4 16.36 -1.28 -3.30
CA PRO A 4 16.39 -2.61 -3.90
C PRO A 4 15.04 -2.92 -4.55
N VAL A 5 15.05 -3.57 -5.72
CA VAL A 5 13.84 -3.93 -6.51
C VAL A 5 12.77 -4.63 -5.67
N PHE A 6 13.19 -5.40 -4.66
CA PHE A 6 12.28 -6.05 -3.72
C PHE A 6 11.48 -5.07 -2.86
N ALA A 7 12.12 -4.01 -2.36
CA ALA A 7 11.44 -2.98 -1.59
C ALA A 7 10.46 -2.19 -2.47
N GLU A 8 10.85 -1.89 -3.70
CA GLU A 8 9.98 -1.22 -4.68
C GLU A 8 8.73 -2.05 -4.98
N ALA A 9 8.86 -3.37 -5.14
CA ALA A 9 7.72 -4.25 -5.35
C ALA A 9 6.76 -4.30 -4.14
N LEU A 10 7.29 -4.23 -2.91
CA LEU A 10 6.47 -4.18 -1.70
C LEU A 10 5.71 -2.86 -1.58
N LEU A 11 6.37 -1.74 -1.90
CA LEU A 11 5.76 -0.42 -1.90
C LEU A 11 4.67 -0.33 -2.97
N GLU A 12 4.94 -0.85 -4.16
CA GLU A 12 3.95 -0.92 -5.24
C GLU A 12 2.73 -1.75 -4.85
N ARG A 13 2.91 -2.88 -4.14
CA ARG A 13 1.79 -3.64 -3.59
C ARG A 13 0.92 -2.81 -2.64
N VAL A 14 1.54 -2.00 -1.77
CA VAL A 14 0.80 -1.10 -0.87
C VAL A 14 0.04 -0.04 -1.66
N ARG A 15 0.65 0.57 -2.69
CA ARG A 15 -0.04 1.54 -3.55
C ARG A 15 -1.26 0.94 -4.24
N GLN A 16 -1.14 -0.28 -4.77
CA GLN A 16 -2.25 -1.00 -5.40
C GLN A 16 -3.39 -1.30 -4.41
N ALA A 17 -3.06 -1.73 -3.19
CA ALA A 17 -4.07 -1.97 -2.15
C ALA A 17 -4.80 -0.68 -1.73
N ARG A 18 -4.10 0.46 -1.67
CA ARG A 18 -4.72 1.77 -1.41
C ARG A 18 -5.67 2.19 -2.53
N ALA A 19 -5.26 2.03 -3.79
CA ALA A 19 -6.10 2.33 -4.94
C ALA A 19 -7.36 1.45 -4.97
N ALA A 20 -7.23 0.16 -4.63
CA ALA A 20 -8.37 -0.75 -4.54
C ALA A 20 -9.35 -0.36 -3.41
N LEU A 21 -8.84 0.12 -2.28
CA LEU A 21 -9.68 0.63 -1.19
C LEU A 21 -10.43 1.90 -1.61
N GLU A 22 -9.78 2.82 -2.31
CA GLU A 22 -10.42 4.02 -2.86
C GLU A 22 -11.54 3.67 -3.84
N GLU A 23 -11.30 2.77 -4.79
CA GLU A 23 -12.32 2.27 -5.72
C GLU A 23 -13.51 1.61 -5.00
N ALA A 24 -13.23 0.81 -3.96
CA ALA A 24 -14.26 0.18 -3.15
C ALA A 24 -15.11 1.20 -2.38
N LEU A 25 -14.50 2.27 -1.86
CA LEU A 25 -15.20 3.37 -1.21
C LEU A 25 -16.07 4.15 -2.19
N GLU A 26 -15.55 4.45 -3.38
CA GLU A 26 -16.29 5.17 -4.44
C GLU A 26 -17.49 4.37 -4.97
N SER A 27 -17.37 3.05 -5.01
CA SER A 27 -18.46 2.15 -5.42
C SER A 27 -19.50 1.89 -4.33
N GLU A 28 -19.29 2.40 -3.11
CA GLU A 28 -20.14 2.18 -1.93
C GLU A 28 -20.38 0.68 -1.61
N ASP A 29 -19.46 -0.19 -2.02
CA ASP A 29 -19.52 -1.63 -1.76
C ASP A 29 -18.86 -1.96 -0.42
N ALA A 30 -19.67 -2.05 0.64
CA ALA A 30 -19.20 -2.34 2.00
C ALA A 30 -18.43 -3.67 2.12
N TYR A 31 -18.72 -4.67 1.28
CA TYR A 31 -17.95 -5.92 1.29
C TYR A 31 -16.59 -5.72 0.61
N ALA A 32 -16.56 -5.05 -0.54
CA ALA A 32 -15.31 -4.73 -1.23
C ALA A 32 -14.39 -3.86 -0.35
N VAL A 33 -14.95 -2.90 0.39
CA VAL A 33 -14.20 -2.08 1.35
C VAL A 33 -13.53 -2.96 2.40
N ALA A 34 -14.28 -3.85 3.05
CA ALA A 34 -13.72 -4.71 4.08
C ALA A 34 -12.60 -5.64 3.55
N VAL A 35 -12.73 -6.13 2.32
CA VAL A 35 -11.68 -6.91 1.66
C VAL A 35 -10.44 -6.05 1.37
N ALA A 36 -10.63 -4.86 0.82
CA ALA A 36 -9.52 -3.96 0.48
C ALA A 36 -8.78 -3.45 1.72
N GLU A 37 -9.48 -3.22 2.84
CA GLU A 37 -8.85 -2.86 4.13
C GLU A 37 -7.96 -3.98 4.66
N ASP A 38 -8.40 -5.25 4.62
CA ASP A 38 -7.61 -6.41 5.06
C ASP A 38 -6.35 -6.61 4.19
N GLU A 39 -6.50 -6.45 2.87
CA GLU A 39 -5.39 -6.54 1.92
C GLU A 39 -4.38 -5.40 2.10
N LEU A 40 -4.84 -4.18 2.40
CA LEU A 40 -3.97 -3.05 2.72
C LEU A 40 -3.19 -3.30 4.02
N ASP A 41 -3.85 -3.79 5.07
CA ASP A 41 -3.17 -4.16 6.31
C ASP A 41 -2.14 -5.27 6.07
N ASP A 42 -2.45 -6.28 5.26
CA ASP A 42 -1.49 -7.33 4.90
C ASP A 42 -0.27 -6.79 4.15
N ALA A 43 -0.49 -5.96 3.13
CA ALA A 43 0.59 -5.37 2.36
C ALA A 43 1.52 -4.54 3.25
N VAL A 44 0.96 -3.70 4.13
CA VAL A 44 1.72 -2.88 5.08
C VAL A 44 2.47 -3.75 6.08
N ARG A 45 1.81 -4.77 6.65
CA ARG A 45 2.40 -5.67 7.62
C ARG A 45 3.57 -6.46 7.04
N VAL A 46 3.44 -6.96 5.81
CA VAL A 46 4.51 -7.66 5.08
C VAL A 46 5.67 -6.72 4.79
N ALA A 47 5.42 -5.50 4.30
CA ALA A 47 6.46 -4.52 4.02
C ALA A 47 7.27 -4.19 5.29
N ARG A 48 6.58 -3.84 6.38
CA ARG A 48 7.21 -3.55 7.68
C ARG A 48 7.94 -4.76 8.25
N GLY A 49 7.38 -5.96 8.12
CA GLY A 49 8.00 -7.22 8.56
C GLY A 49 9.33 -7.53 7.85
N LEU A 50 9.57 -6.94 6.68
CA LEU A 50 10.80 -7.08 5.90
C LEU A 50 11.69 -5.84 5.95
N GLY A 51 11.37 -4.88 6.84
CA GLY A 51 12.16 -3.67 7.07
C GLY A 51 11.98 -2.58 6.01
N VAL A 52 10.90 -2.63 5.24
CA VAL A 52 10.53 -1.56 4.31
C VAL A 52 9.59 -0.61 5.03
N ASP A 53 10.02 0.64 5.20
CA ASP A 53 9.14 1.69 5.72
C ASP A 53 8.21 2.18 4.61
N VAL A 54 6.92 2.23 4.93
CA VAL A 54 5.85 2.58 4.01
C VAL A 54 5.45 4.06 4.20
N GLU A 55 5.72 4.64 5.37
CA GLU A 55 5.40 6.04 5.69
C GLU A 55 6.42 7.01 5.03
N GLU A 56 7.68 6.59 4.90
CA GLU A 56 8.71 7.35 4.17
C GLU A 56 8.39 7.49 2.66
N ASP A 57 7.69 6.53 2.06
CA ASP A 57 7.32 6.58 0.64
C ASP A 57 6.23 7.63 0.35
N GLU A 58 5.26 7.78 1.25
CA GLU A 58 4.23 8.81 1.14
C GLU A 58 4.84 10.23 1.22
N MET A 59 5.84 10.41 2.08
CA MET A 59 6.55 11.69 2.21
C MET A 59 7.46 11.99 1.00
N GLU A 60 8.10 10.98 0.40
CA GLU A 60 8.86 11.15 -0.86
C GLU A 60 7.95 11.42 -2.08
N ALA A 61 6.71 10.89 -2.10
CA ALA A 61 5.76 11.10 -3.19
C ALA A 61 5.13 12.50 -3.20
N GLU A 62 4.97 13.15 -2.04
CA GLU A 62 4.43 14.52 -1.93
C GLU A 62 5.45 15.64 -2.20
N GLU A 63 6.76 15.35 -2.20
CA GLU A 63 7.84 16.32 -2.53
C GLU A 63 8.25 16.32 -4.03
N GLY A 64 7.52 15.60 -4.90
CA GLY A 64 7.81 15.42 -6.33
C GLY A 64 7.06 16.34 -7.28
#